data_AF-A0A7K9L9M0-F1
#
_entry.id   AF-A0A7K9L9M0-F1
#
_cell.length_a   1.000
_cell.length_b   1.000
_cell.length_c   1.000
_cell.angle_alpha   90.00
_cell.angle_beta   90.00
_cell.angle_gamma   90.00
#
_symmetry.space_group_name_H-M   'P 1'
#
loop_
_entity.id
_entity.type
_entity.pdbx_description
1 polymer ?
#
loop_
_entity_poly.entity_id
_entity_poly.type
_entity_poly.pdbx_seq_one_letter_code
_entity_poly.pdbx_strand_id
1 'polypeptide(L)'
;LTFIRALEHTREEAHDLIKPVSSIVQVQCYKDHHCYNSTDRRILNMFISICNDLRNLCQKLEKVHPGDSVTNGLLEKCKVLLNDSNDFTALRATYPHGVVNYLSLEEAKNRYGGVVSLIPIVLDTLREWITYSKRNVLYVVSHGHATCEKETPTVRHFASQTSISNKNPVPLQEKDFQKYLAANQRPQQKAPWRPPGKHS
;
A
#
# COMPACT_ATOMS: atom_id res chain seq x y z
N LEU A 1 16.76 -14.59 4.22
CA LEU A 1 16.03 -13.68 5.14
C LEU A 1 14.79 -13.18 4.41
N THR A 2 13.60 -13.26 5.01
CA THR A 2 12.31 -12.94 4.36
C THR A 2 11.66 -11.71 4.99
N PHE A 3 10.70 -11.09 4.30
CA PHE A 3 9.91 -9.96 4.84
C PHE A 3 9.22 -10.30 6.16
N ILE A 4 8.67 -11.51 6.28
CA ILE A 4 8.01 -11.96 7.51
C ILE A 4 8.98 -12.06 8.67
N ARG A 5 10.19 -12.59 8.43
CA ARG A 5 11.20 -12.72 9.49
C ARG A 5 11.69 -11.35 9.97
N ALA A 6 11.82 -10.38 9.07
CA ALA A 6 12.11 -8.99 9.45
C ALA A 6 10.97 -8.36 10.27
N LEU A 7 9.71 -8.61 9.90
CA LEU A 7 8.55 -8.18 10.69
C LEU A 7 8.53 -8.85 12.07
N GLU A 8 8.85 -10.14 12.15
CA GLU A 8 8.85 -10.88 13.39
C GLU A 8 9.85 -10.32 14.40
N HIS A 9 11.11 -10.11 13.99
CA HIS A 9 12.12 -9.50 14.88
C HIS A 9 11.70 -8.11 15.37
N THR A 10 11.19 -7.26 14.47
CA THR A 10 10.78 -5.90 14.86
C THR A 10 9.53 -5.86 15.73
N ARG A 11 8.64 -6.85 15.60
CA ARG A 11 7.48 -7.03 16.48
C ARG A 11 7.85 -7.58 17.84
N GLU A 12 8.89 -8.41 17.92
CA GLU A 12 9.47 -8.87 19.18
C GLU A 12 10.00 -7.67 19.97
N GLU A 13 10.79 -6.80 19.33
CA GLU A 13 11.28 -5.54 19.92
C GLU A 13 10.13 -4.59 20.32
N ALA A 14 9.06 -4.54 19.51
CA ALA A 14 7.87 -3.74 19.81
C ALA A 14 6.94 -4.37 20.85
N HIS A 15 7.20 -5.62 21.27
CA HIS A 15 6.32 -6.41 22.13
C HIS A 15 4.88 -6.56 21.59
N ASP A 16 4.73 -6.62 20.26
CA ASP A 16 3.43 -6.74 19.55
C ASP A 16 3.33 -8.03 18.72
N LEU A 17 3.63 -9.17 19.35
CA LEU A 17 3.57 -10.46 18.69
C LEU A 17 2.12 -10.96 18.53
N ILE A 18 1.18 -10.50 19.37
CA ILE A 18 -0.18 -11.05 19.46
C ILE A 18 -1.11 -10.49 18.37
N LYS A 19 -1.07 -9.17 18.13
CA LYS A 19 -1.99 -8.53 17.19
C LYS A 19 -1.54 -8.74 15.75
N PRO A 20 -2.47 -8.84 14.78
CA PRO A 20 -2.11 -8.85 13.38
C PRO A 20 -1.42 -7.56 12.95
N VAL A 21 -0.57 -7.67 11.93
CA VAL A 21 -0.11 -6.49 11.18
C VAL A 21 -1.26 -6.06 10.28
N SER A 22 -1.74 -4.85 10.48
CA SER A 22 -3.03 -4.34 10.01
C SER A 22 -2.93 -3.17 9.04
N SER A 23 -1.81 -2.43 9.02
CA SER A 23 -1.67 -1.22 8.20
C SER A 23 -0.23 -0.97 7.75
N ILE A 24 -0.05 -0.13 6.72
CA ILE A 24 1.28 0.28 6.25
C ILE A 24 1.96 1.15 7.31
N VAL A 25 1.20 2.04 7.96
CA VAL A 25 1.71 2.90 9.04
C VAL A 25 2.25 2.08 10.22
N GLN A 26 1.64 0.93 10.53
CA GLN A 26 2.16 0.01 11.54
C GLN A 26 3.53 -0.57 11.13
N VAL A 27 3.70 -0.97 9.87
CA VAL A 27 4.99 -1.44 9.35
C VAL A 27 6.06 -0.33 9.38
N GLN A 28 5.68 0.91 9.04
CA GLN A 28 6.54 2.08 9.17
C GLN A 28 6.95 2.30 10.63
N CYS A 29 6.02 2.19 11.58
CA CYS A 29 6.31 2.33 13.01
C CYS A 29 7.33 1.30 13.49
N TYR A 30 7.16 0.02 13.14
CA TYR A 30 8.13 -1.02 13.46
C TYR A 30 9.50 -0.71 12.89
N LYS A 31 9.56 -0.31 11.62
CA LYS A 31 10.81 0.09 10.97
C LYS A 31 11.49 1.25 11.71
N ASP A 32 10.76 2.29 12.08
CA ASP A 32 11.36 3.52 12.56
C ASP A 32 11.74 3.47 14.04
N HIS A 33 10.96 2.75 14.86
CA HIS A 33 11.10 2.78 16.32
C HIS A 33 11.55 1.44 16.94
N HIS A 34 11.46 0.34 16.20
CA HIS A 34 11.71 -1.01 16.73
C HIS A 34 12.64 -1.85 15.84
N CYS A 35 13.30 -1.25 14.85
CA CYS A 35 14.19 -1.95 13.92
C CYS A 35 15.64 -1.47 14.05
N TYR A 36 16.44 -2.25 14.78
CA TYR A 36 17.88 -1.99 14.98
C TYR A 36 18.77 -2.73 13.97
N ASN A 37 18.28 -3.83 13.38
CA ASN A 37 18.99 -4.56 12.34
C ASN A 37 18.88 -3.84 10.98
N SER A 38 20.03 -3.55 10.35
CA SER A 38 20.08 -2.83 9.07
C SER A 38 19.49 -3.62 7.89
N THR A 39 19.61 -4.95 7.93
CA THR A 39 19.06 -5.83 6.89
C THR A 39 17.53 -5.88 7.00
N ASP A 40 17.00 -6.05 8.21
CA ASP A 40 15.55 -6.01 8.45
C ASP A 40 14.98 -4.63 8.07
N ARG A 41 15.66 -3.54 8.44
CA ARG A 41 15.27 -2.18 8.08
C ARG A 41 15.20 -1.99 6.56
N ARG A 42 16.19 -2.53 5.82
CA ARG A 42 16.18 -2.52 4.35
C ARG A 42 14.98 -3.30 3.80
N ILE A 43 14.67 -4.46 4.38
CA ILE A 43 13.54 -5.30 3.95
C ILE A 43 12.19 -4.62 4.20
N LEU A 44 11.98 -4.03 5.37
CA LEU A 44 10.76 -3.26 5.66
C LEU A 44 10.64 -2.03 4.75
N ASN A 45 11.76 -1.35 4.47
CA ASN A 45 11.79 -0.26 3.48
C ASN A 45 11.38 -0.73 2.09
N MET A 46 11.81 -1.90 1.63
CA MET A 46 11.40 -2.42 0.31
C MET A 46 9.88 -2.59 0.21
N PHE A 47 9.23 -3.12 1.26
CA PHE A 47 7.76 -3.23 1.29
C PHE A 47 7.07 -1.87 1.18
N ILE A 48 7.52 -0.88 1.98
CA ILE A 48 6.96 0.47 1.97
C ILE A 48 7.16 1.15 0.61
N SER A 49 8.36 1.01 0.03
CA SER A 49 8.66 1.54 -1.31
C SER A 49 7.78 0.91 -2.38
N ILE A 50 7.55 -0.40 -2.36
CA ILE A 50 6.63 -1.06 -3.30
C ILE A 50 5.21 -0.49 -3.17
N CYS A 51 4.71 -0.30 -1.94
CA CYS A 51 3.40 0.30 -1.73
C CYS A 51 3.31 1.73 -2.30
N ASN A 52 4.36 2.54 -2.10
CA ASN A 52 4.46 3.88 -2.70
C ASN A 52 4.49 3.83 -4.23
N ASP A 53 5.27 2.93 -4.82
CA ASP A 53 5.38 2.77 -6.27
C ASP A 53 4.05 2.35 -6.88
N LEU A 54 3.30 1.46 -6.22
CA LEU A 54 1.96 1.06 -6.65
C LEU A 54 0.97 2.22 -6.55
N ARG A 55 1.04 3.07 -5.51
CA ARG A 55 0.22 4.30 -5.42
C ARG A 55 0.52 5.25 -6.58
N ASN A 56 1.81 5.48 -6.84
CA ASN A 56 2.25 6.33 -7.94
C ASN A 56 1.83 5.77 -9.30
N LEU A 57 1.84 4.45 -9.46
CA LEU A 57 1.34 3.79 -10.67
C LEU A 57 -0.15 4.03 -10.85
N CYS A 58 -0.97 3.88 -9.80
CA CYS A 58 -2.41 4.18 -9.87
C CYS A 58 -2.65 5.61 -10.39
N GLN A 59 -1.97 6.60 -9.81
CA GLN A 59 -2.07 8.00 -10.24
C GLN A 59 -1.64 8.24 -11.69
N LYS A 60 -0.64 7.50 -12.18
CA LYS A 60 -0.21 7.58 -13.59
C LYS A 60 -1.25 6.98 -14.51
N LEU A 61 -1.87 5.86 -14.15
CA LEU A 61 -2.91 5.21 -14.95
C LEU A 61 -4.16 6.09 -15.11
N GLU A 62 -4.54 6.84 -14.07
CA GLU A 62 -5.65 7.83 -14.15
C GLU A 62 -5.40 8.92 -15.18
N LYS A 63 -4.14 9.33 -15.37
CA LYS A 63 -3.79 10.36 -16.36
C LYS A 63 -3.79 9.82 -17.79
N VAL A 64 -3.65 8.51 -17.96
CA VAL A 64 -3.59 7.87 -19.28
C VAL A 64 -4.99 7.65 -19.85
N HIS A 65 -6.00 7.46 -19.01
CA HIS A 65 -7.36 7.15 -19.45
C HIS A 65 -8.37 8.01 -18.67
N PRO A 66 -9.26 8.77 -19.33
CA PRO A 66 -10.26 9.62 -18.67
C PRO A 66 -11.26 8.82 -17.80
N GLY A 67 -11.18 7.49 -17.82
CA GLY A 67 -11.86 6.62 -16.87
C GLY A 67 -13.31 6.37 -17.24
N ASP A 68 -13.74 5.13 -17.14
CA ASP A 68 -15.14 4.75 -17.02
C ASP A 68 -15.41 4.23 -15.60
N SER A 69 -16.65 3.88 -15.29
CA SER A 69 -17.03 3.41 -13.96
C SER A 69 -16.23 2.19 -13.49
N VAL A 70 -15.84 1.30 -14.40
CA VAL A 70 -15.11 0.06 -14.09
C VAL A 70 -13.64 0.37 -13.80
N THR A 71 -12.97 1.07 -14.72
CA THR A 71 -11.56 1.45 -14.58
C THR A 71 -11.35 2.36 -13.37
N ASN A 72 -12.26 3.31 -13.12
CA ASN A 72 -12.22 4.16 -11.94
C ASN A 72 -12.45 3.35 -10.66
N GLY A 73 -13.42 2.43 -10.64
CA GLY A 73 -13.66 1.56 -9.49
C GLY A 73 -12.47 0.68 -9.11
N LEU A 74 -11.75 0.15 -10.11
CA LEU A 74 -10.54 -0.65 -9.90
C LEU A 74 -9.39 0.20 -9.32
N LEU A 75 -9.18 1.42 -9.83
CA LEU A 75 -8.13 2.31 -9.30
C LEU A 75 -8.45 2.84 -7.90
N GLU A 76 -9.71 3.21 -7.64
CA GLU A 76 -10.15 3.60 -6.29
C GLU A 76 -9.99 2.46 -5.29
N LYS A 77 -10.29 1.22 -5.66
CA LYS A 77 -10.00 0.05 -4.83
C LYS A 77 -8.51 -0.04 -4.49
N CYS A 78 -7.61 0.14 -5.46
CA CYS A 78 -6.17 0.16 -5.20
C CYS A 78 -5.76 1.29 -4.25
N LYS A 79 -6.31 2.50 -4.42
CA LYS A 79 -6.02 3.65 -3.54
C LYS A 79 -6.44 3.41 -2.11
N VAL A 80 -7.64 2.85 -1.89
CA VAL A 80 -8.13 2.50 -0.56
C VAL A 80 -7.22 1.46 0.08
N LEU A 81 -6.89 0.39 -0.64
CA LEU A 81 -6.01 -0.67 -0.14
C LEU A 81 -4.62 -0.15 0.25
N LEU A 82 -4.06 0.77 -0.55
CA LEU A 82 -2.74 1.35 -0.35
C LEU A 82 -2.72 2.60 0.54
N ASN A 83 -3.86 3.02 1.08
CA ASN A 83 -3.88 4.09 2.07
C ASN A 83 -3.15 3.64 3.34
N ASP A 84 -2.26 4.48 3.88
CA ASP A 84 -1.33 4.05 4.91
C ASP A 84 -2.01 3.61 6.22
N SER A 85 -3.20 4.14 6.48
CA SER A 85 -4.03 3.84 7.65
C SER A 85 -5.12 2.80 7.39
N ASN A 86 -5.24 2.28 6.16
CA ASN A 86 -6.26 1.29 5.83
C ASN A 86 -6.00 -0.01 6.59
N ASP A 87 -7.04 -0.56 7.21
CA ASP A 87 -6.99 -1.85 7.87
C ASP A 87 -7.10 -2.97 6.83
N PHE A 88 -5.99 -3.68 6.63
CA PHE A 88 -5.91 -4.83 5.75
C PHE A 88 -5.92 -6.17 6.49
N THR A 89 -6.25 -6.21 7.79
CA THR A 89 -6.24 -7.45 8.60
C THR A 89 -7.07 -8.57 7.98
N ALA A 90 -8.18 -8.23 7.32
CA ALA A 90 -9.07 -9.20 6.67
C ALA A 90 -8.63 -9.63 5.25
N LEU A 91 -7.62 -8.99 4.64
CA LEU A 91 -7.23 -9.27 3.27
C LEU A 91 -6.61 -10.65 3.12
N ARG A 92 -7.16 -11.49 2.24
CA ARG A 92 -6.58 -12.79 1.91
C ARG A 92 -6.47 -12.89 0.40
N ALA A 93 -5.24 -12.93 -0.11
CA ALA A 93 -4.98 -13.15 -1.51
C ALA A 93 -5.30 -14.62 -1.84
N THR A 94 -6.02 -14.85 -2.93
CA THR A 94 -6.36 -16.19 -3.40
C THR A 94 -5.18 -16.82 -4.16
N TYR A 95 -5.08 -18.15 -4.14
CA TYR A 95 -4.10 -18.93 -4.93
C TYR A 95 -3.99 -18.41 -6.39
N PRO A 96 -2.80 -18.28 -7.01
CA PRO A 96 -1.57 -19.07 -6.82
C PRO A 96 -0.38 -18.32 -6.20
N HIS A 97 -0.61 -17.38 -5.28
CA HIS A 97 0.48 -16.60 -4.66
C HIS A 97 1.29 -17.46 -3.66
N GLY A 98 2.10 -18.41 -4.17
CA GLY A 98 2.80 -19.43 -3.41
C GLY A 98 3.70 -18.90 -2.30
N VAL A 99 4.15 -17.63 -2.39
CA VAL A 99 4.91 -16.95 -1.34
C VAL A 99 4.10 -16.73 -0.06
N VAL A 100 2.77 -16.63 -0.16
CA VAL A 100 1.83 -16.57 0.98
C VAL A 100 1.68 -17.95 1.64
N ASN A 101 2.01 -19.04 0.93
CA ASN A 101 1.77 -20.43 1.33
C ASN A 101 2.94 -21.10 2.07
N TYR A 102 4.06 -20.40 2.30
CA TYR A 102 5.22 -20.93 3.05
C TYR A 102 5.23 -20.57 4.53
N LEU A 103 4.30 -19.73 4.98
CA LEU A 103 4.04 -19.56 6.41
C LEU A 103 3.21 -20.73 6.90
N SER A 104 3.23 -21.00 8.22
CA SER A 104 2.18 -21.86 8.75
C SER A 104 0.82 -21.26 8.34
N LEU A 105 -0.11 -22.13 7.97
CA LEU A 105 -1.43 -21.72 7.51
C LEU A 105 -2.09 -20.78 8.52
N GLU A 106 -1.81 -20.96 9.81
CA GLU A 106 -2.32 -20.13 10.90
C GLU A 106 -1.61 -18.78 11.02
N GLU A 107 -0.28 -18.70 10.91
CA GLU A 107 0.46 -17.42 10.94
C GLU A 107 0.10 -16.53 9.75
N ALA A 108 0.05 -17.13 8.55
CA ALA A 108 -0.50 -16.48 7.37
C ALA A 108 -1.96 -16.08 7.61
N LYS A 109 -2.81 -16.95 8.15
CA LYS A 109 -4.22 -16.57 8.32
C LYS A 109 -4.47 -15.51 9.40
N ASN A 110 -3.67 -15.46 10.46
CA ASN A 110 -4.08 -14.73 11.67
C ASN A 110 -3.20 -13.51 11.99
N ARG A 111 -1.91 -13.49 11.61
CA ARG A 111 -1.00 -12.40 12.03
C ARG A 111 -0.38 -11.63 10.88
N TYR A 112 -0.08 -12.33 9.79
CA TYR A 112 0.62 -11.72 8.65
C TYR A 112 -0.20 -11.71 7.35
N GLY A 113 -1.37 -12.34 7.34
CA GLY A 113 -2.18 -12.54 6.14
C GLY A 113 -2.51 -11.27 5.41
N GLY A 114 -2.94 -10.25 6.15
CA GLY A 114 -3.25 -8.95 5.58
C GLY A 114 -2.06 -8.33 4.85
N VAL A 115 -0.94 -8.20 5.56
CA VAL A 115 0.26 -7.53 5.03
C VAL A 115 0.88 -8.28 3.84
N VAL A 116 0.89 -9.62 3.85
CA VAL A 116 1.41 -10.41 2.71
C VAL A 116 0.44 -10.46 1.53
N SER A 117 -0.85 -10.28 1.78
CA SER A 117 -1.89 -10.30 0.74
C SER A 117 -2.03 -8.96 0.02
N LEU A 118 -1.60 -7.86 0.64
CA LEU A 118 -1.81 -6.51 0.10
C LEU A 118 -1.22 -6.35 -1.31
N ILE A 119 0.07 -6.62 -1.49
CA ILE A 119 0.75 -6.43 -2.78
C ILE A 119 0.14 -7.32 -3.88
N PRO A 120 -0.05 -8.64 -3.68
CA PRO A 120 -0.69 -9.49 -4.68
C PRO A 120 -2.09 -9.01 -5.09
N ILE A 121 -2.96 -8.63 -4.14
CA ILE A 121 -4.32 -8.16 -4.44
C ILE A 121 -4.29 -6.88 -5.27
N VAL A 122 -3.40 -5.94 -4.93
CA VAL A 122 -3.24 -4.70 -5.68
C VAL A 122 -2.74 -4.99 -7.09
N LEU A 123 -1.75 -5.87 -7.24
CA LEU A 123 -1.24 -6.26 -8.56
C LEU A 123 -2.31 -6.94 -9.42
N ASP A 124 -3.12 -7.83 -8.84
CA ASP A 124 -4.24 -8.48 -9.55
C ASP A 124 -5.29 -7.45 -10.00
N THR A 125 -5.62 -6.48 -9.14
CA THR A 125 -6.56 -5.40 -9.47
C THR A 125 -6.02 -4.49 -10.59
N LEU A 126 -4.72 -4.16 -10.57
CA LEU A 126 -4.08 -3.41 -11.65
C LEU A 126 -4.00 -4.21 -12.96
N ARG A 127 -3.76 -5.52 -12.88
CA ARG A 127 -3.78 -6.39 -14.05
C ARG A 127 -5.17 -6.42 -14.69
N GLU A 128 -6.23 -6.53 -13.87
CA GLU A 128 -7.61 -6.44 -14.33
C GLU A 128 -7.89 -5.11 -15.03
N TRP A 129 -7.43 -4.00 -14.44
CA TRP A 129 -7.53 -2.67 -15.05
C TRP A 129 -6.88 -2.63 -16.44
N ILE A 130 -5.67 -3.18 -16.60
CA ILE A 130 -4.96 -3.23 -17.89
C ILE A 130 -5.72 -4.10 -18.89
N THR A 131 -6.22 -5.27 -18.47
CA THR A 131 -6.98 -6.17 -19.35
C THR A 131 -8.28 -5.53 -19.82
N TYR A 132 -9.02 -4.89 -18.91
CA TYR A 132 -10.26 -4.21 -19.24
C TYR A 132 -9.99 -3.02 -20.19
N SER A 133 -9.01 -2.18 -19.85
CA SER A 133 -8.65 -1.03 -20.67
C SER A 133 -8.22 -1.45 -22.07
N LYS A 134 -7.40 -2.50 -22.22
CA LYS A 134 -7.02 -3.01 -23.56
C LYS A 134 -8.23 -3.47 -24.37
N ARG A 135 -9.19 -4.16 -23.77
CA ARG A 135 -10.37 -4.68 -24.48
C ARG A 135 -11.31 -3.58 -24.92
N ASN A 136 -11.57 -2.60 -24.05
CA ASN A 136 -12.59 -1.58 -24.28
C ASN A 136 -12.04 -0.31 -24.94
N VAL A 137 -10.74 -0.03 -24.82
CA VAL A 137 -10.09 1.11 -25.51
C VAL A 137 -9.71 0.74 -26.95
N LEU A 138 -9.32 -0.50 -27.24
CA LEU A 138 -8.99 -0.92 -28.62
C LEU A 138 -10.22 -1.19 -29.50
N TYR A 139 -11.40 -1.44 -28.92
CA TYR A 139 -12.62 -1.67 -29.72
C TYR A 139 -13.33 -0.38 -30.14
N VAL A 140 -13.21 0.69 -29.34
CA VAL A 140 -13.85 2.00 -29.64
C VAL A 140 -13.19 2.68 -30.85
N VAL A 141 -11.93 2.35 -31.17
CA VAL A 141 -11.25 2.86 -32.38
C VAL A 141 -11.70 2.15 -33.67
N SER A 142 -12.40 1.00 -33.59
CA SER A 142 -12.73 0.20 -34.77
C SER A 142 -14.17 0.36 -35.28
N HIS A 143 -14.97 1.30 -34.76
CA HIS A 143 -16.31 1.65 -35.28
C HIS A 143 -16.40 3.14 -35.66
N GLY A 144 -15.38 3.62 -36.37
CA GLY A 144 -15.40 4.91 -37.07
C GLY A 144 -15.66 4.70 -38.56
N HIS A 145 -16.92 4.88 -38.94
CA HIS A 145 -17.47 4.94 -40.29
C HIS A 145 -16.52 5.50 -41.36
N ALA A 146 -16.32 4.75 -42.44
CA ALA A 146 -15.62 5.21 -43.63
C ALA A 146 -16.47 6.27 -44.35
N THR A 147 -16.09 7.55 -44.21
CA THR A 147 -16.40 8.58 -45.19
C THR A 147 -15.10 9.17 -45.68
N CYS A 148 -14.82 8.87 -46.94
CA CYS A 148 -13.71 9.36 -47.73
C CYS A 148 -13.92 10.85 -48.02
N GLU A 149 -13.07 11.72 -47.48
CA GLU A 149 -12.81 13.02 -48.08
C GLU A 149 -11.30 13.22 -48.23
N LYS A 150 -10.91 13.55 -49.47
CA LYS A 150 -9.55 13.87 -49.89
C LYS A 150 -9.24 15.31 -49.47
N GLU A 151 -8.04 15.58 -48.95
CA GLU A 151 -7.00 16.40 -49.63
C GLU A 151 -5.88 16.90 -48.68
N THR A 152 -4.66 16.49 -49.06
CA THR A 152 -3.31 17.08 -48.98
C THR A 152 -2.68 17.78 -47.74
N PRO A 153 -1.34 17.62 -47.55
CA PRO A 153 -0.63 17.85 -46.30
C PRO A 153 0.07 19.23 -46.23
N THR A 154 0.22 19.78 -45.02
CA THR A 154 1.17 20.89 -44.77
C THR A 154 2.02 20.61 -43.52
N VAL A 155 3.33 20.62 -43.74
CA VAL A 155 4.42 20.47 -42.77
C VAL A 155 4.59 21.74 -41.93
N ARG A 156 4.89 21.62 -40.62
CA ARG A 156 5.90 22.45 -39.91
C ARG A 156 6.15 22.03 -38.44
N HIS A 157 7.39 21.59 -38.23
CA HIS A 157 8.38 21.95 -37.19
C HIS A 157 8.16 21.74 -35.67
N PHE A 158 9.17 21.05 -35.11
CA PHE A 158 9.58 20.92 -33.71
C PHE A 158 9.94 22.26 -33.03
N ALA A 159 9.69 22.35 -31.71
CA ALA A 159 10.59 22.99 -30.74
C ALA A 159 10.28 22.55 -29.30
N SER A 160 11.29 22.69 -28.44
CA SER A 160 11.60 21.89 -27.26
C SER A 160 11.20 22.51 -25.90
N GLN A 161 11.12 21.62 -24.90
CA GLN A 161 11.47 21.78 -23.46
C GLN A 161 10.81 22.88 -22.61
N THR A 162 10.27 22.46 -21.47
CA THR A 162 10.47 23.20 -20.20
C THR A 162 10.49 22.24 -19.01
N SER A 163 11.55 22.38 -18.23
CA SER A 163 11.82 21.71 -16.97
C SER A 163 10.96 22.32 -15.86
N ILE A 164 10.29 21.50 -15.05
CA ILE A 164 9.76 21.93 -13.74
C ILE A 164 10.11 20.86 -12.71
N SER A 165 11.15 21.19 -11.94
CA SER A 165 11.47 20.62 -10.64
C SER A 165 10.30 20.81 -9.67
N ASN A 166 9.79 19.73 -9.07
CA ASN A 166 8.91 19.82 -7.91
C ASN A 166 9.45 18.96 -6.77
N LYS A 167 10.18 19.63 -5.88
CA LYS A 167 10.36 19.20 -4.49
C LYS A 167 9.08 19.55 -3.73
N ASN A 168 8.45 18.59 -3.08
CA ASN A 168 7.60 18.80 -1.89
C ASN A 168 7.38 17.46 -1.16
N PRO A 169 7.89 17.27 0.07
CA PRO A 169 7.42 16.22 0.96
C PRO A 169 6.13 16.69 1.64
N VAL A 170 5.08 15.88 1.56
CA VAL A 170 3.72 16.21 2.03
C VAL A 170 3.62 15.97 3.55
N PRO A 171 3.14 16.95 4.37
CA PRO A 171 2.99 16.85 5.83
C PRO A 171 1.91 15.87 6.35
N LEU A 172 1.27 15.09 5.47
CA LEU A 172 0.13 14.23 5.83
C LEU A 172 0.58 12.98 6.61
N GLN A 173 1.83 12.55 6.41
CA GLN A 173 2.43 11.35 7.00
C GLN A 173 2.56 11.42 8.53
N GLU A 174 2.78 12.62 9.10
CA GLU A 174 3.02 12.81 10.53
C GLU A 174 1.75 12.63 11.37
N LYS A 175 0.60 13.07 10.86
CA LYS A 175 -0.67 13.07 11.62
C LYS A 175 -1.22 11.66 11.82
N ASP A 176 -1.21 10.85 10.77
CA ASP A 176 -1.68 9.46 10.84
C ASP A 176 -0.73 8.61 11.69
N PHE A 177 0.58 8.90 11.60
CA PHE A 177 1.59 8.30 12.44
C PHE A 177 1.39 8.61 13.93
N GLN A 178 1.16 9.87 14.29
CA GLN A 178 0.84 10.25 15.68
C GLN A 178 -0.44 9.59 16.20
N LYS A 179 -1.45 9.44 15.34
CA LYS A 179 -2.70 8.76 15.70
C LYS A 179 -2.47 7.27 15.99
N TYR A 180 -1.65 6.59 15.20
CA TYR A 180 -1.26 5.20 15.45
C TYR A 180 -0.48 5.05 16.77
N LEU A 181 0.49 5.94 17.02
CA LEU A 181 1.24 5.95 18.28
C LEU A 181 0.31 6.18 19.48
N ALA A 182 -0.57 7.18 19.41
CA ALA A 182 -1.51 7.50 20.48
C ALA A 182 -2.47 6.34 20.78
N ALA A 183 -2.94 5.62 19.75
CA ALA A 183 -3.83 4.47 19.91
C ALA A 183 -3.14 3.22 20.52
N ASN A 184 -1.81 3.13 20.45
CA ASN A 184 -1.05 1.99 20.95
C ASN A 184 -0.15 2.32 22.16
N GLN A 185 -0.19 3.55 22.68
CA GLN A 185 0.41 3.87 23.98
C GLN A 185 -0.42 3.23 25.11
N ARG A 186 0.22 2.42 25.96
CA ARG A 186 -0.41 1.94 27.21
C ARG A 186 -0.59 3.12 28.18
N PRO A 187 -1.67 3.14 28.99
CA PRO A 187 -1.75 4.06 30.12
C PRO A 187 -0.55 3.85 31.04
N GLN A 188 0.07 4.95 31.48
CA GLN A 188 1.16 4.92 32.45
C GLN A 188 0.76 4.13 33.70
N GLN A 189 1.73 3.43 34.28
CA GLN A 189 1.58 2.58 35.46
C GLN A 189 0.77 3.28 36.56
N LYS A 190 -0.32 2.64 37.00
CA LYS A 190 -1.03 3.05 38.22
C LYS A 190 -0.04 3.00 39.39
N ALA A 191 -0.13 3.99 40.26
CA ALA A 191 0.72 4.14 41.44
C ALA A 191 0.73 2.86 42.31
N PRO A 192 1.82 2.59 43.05
CA PRO A 192 1.94 1.41 43.90
C PRO A 192 0.83 1.36 44.95
N TRP A 193 0.25 0.18 45.13
CA TRP A 193 -0.83 -0.10 46.07
C TRP A 193 -0.41 0.25 47.52
N ARG A 194 -1.26 0.98 48.27
CA ARG A 194 -1.05 1.23 49.71
C ARG A 194 -2.04 0.41 50.53
N PRO A 195 -1.60 -0.31 51.57
CA PRO A 195 -2.49 -1.00 52.48
C PRO A 195 -3.25 -0.01 53.38
N PRO A 196 -4.49 -0.32 53.78
CA PRO A 196 -5.23 0.49 54.73
C PRO A 196 -4.58 0.46 56.11
N GLY A 197 -4.37 1.63 56.70
CA GLY A 197 -3.87 1.79 58.07
C GLY A 197 -4.89 1.29 59.09
N LYS A 198 -4.42 0.57 60.10
CA LYS A 198 -5.23 0.21 61.27
C LYS A 198 -5.44 1.47 62.11
N HIS A 199 -6.70 1.82 62.34
CA HIS A 199 -7.06 2.75 63.41
C HIS A 199 -6.93 2.00 64.74
N SER A 200 -6.04 2.49 65.60
CA SER A 200 -6.04 2.23 67.04
C SER A 200 -6.64 3.42 67.76
#